data_AF-A0A2P8I478-F1
#
_entry.id   AF-A0A2P8I478-F1
#
_cell.length_a   1.000
_cell.length_b   1.000
_cell.length_c   1.000
_cell.angle_alpha   90.00
_cell.angle_beta   90.00
_cell.angle_gamma   90.00
#
_symmetry.space_group_name_H-M   'P 1'
#
loop_
_entity.id
_entity.type
_entity.pdbx_description
1 polymer ?
#
loop_
_entity_poly.entity_id
_entity_poly.type
_entity_poly.pdbx_seq_one_letter_code
_entity_poly.pdbx_strand_id
1 'polypeptide(L)'
;MDFSVLPRGQMEWTSLIDDLSRTDDRVERHFLELKSDVDLTGSAGRAKVVKFILGAANRDPDTAARYFQGHALMVLGVAPGAVTGIAPFEAMDLARFVARYTGTPGPRWDFQRVPAGEGRDVIVIVVDPPTGSVWTCLSDGPEKLTDGAIFVRADGETRLAKGAEIRAMVDRSRAHTVTAELDVAVVGRAVRHPHGYEQVLEDYIEAHRERLGEASARVRSRPGTRLAGFDTLGAQFSIGDRRKPEEFLAEVESWQEGVRRAWPEVLDHLAGYAGRGVHLRIRNSSDAFLENVEVQVHIEGEVRAVDPVEDDGLDLSSRLPALPLRWGAITLLSSAFALNNYPVPDVLRPAAMGMGVLYHNGGSTTLTVTLDALRPRSVHDTDPGDFALVVDGPDIAELRGTWRITARGHHRVYEGELAVPVKQLGDVDEPIRSALMPDDADEADTAEDED
;
A
#
# COMPACT_ATOMS: atom_id res chain seq x y z
N MET A 1 10.20 -22.28 29.03
CA MET A 1 10.42 -20.85 29.23
C MET A 1 10.40 -20.18 27.87
N ASP A 2 9.47 -19.24 27.66
CA ASP A 2 9.43 -18.41 26.45
C ASP A 2 10.30 -17.17 26.69
N PHE A 3 11.33 -17.00 25.87
CA PHE A 3 12.24 -15.86 25.95
C PHE A 3 11.92 -14.79 24.91
N SER A 4 10.82 -14.89 24.15
CA SER A 4 10.52 -13.94 23.07
C SER A 4 9.93 -12.62 23.57
N VAL A 5 9.14 -12.66 24.65
CA VAL A 5 8.37 -11.52 25.18
C VAL A 5 8.86 -11.14 26.57
N LEU A 6 9.02 -9.83 26.82
CA LEU A 6 9.33 -9.32 28.14
C LEU A 6 8.09 -9.44 29.07
N PRO A 7 8.24 -9.93 30.31
CA PRO A 7 7.12 -9.98 31.27
C PRO A 7 6.54 -8.58 31.54
N ARG A 8 5.21 -8.48 31.59
CA ARG A 8 4.46 -7.22 31.76
C ARG A 8 3.81 -7.06 33.13
N GLY A 9 3.64 -8.17 33.86
CA GLY A 9 2.97 -8.19 35.16
C GLY A 9 3.76 -8.91 36.25
N GLN A 10 3.42 -8.63 37.51
CA GLN A 10 4.11 -9.22 38.66
C GLN A 10 4.06 -10.76 38.67
N MET A 11 2.93 -11.35 38.29
CA MET A 11 2.79 -12.81 38.18
C MET A 11 3.73 -13.43 37.14
N GLU A 12 3.89 -12.76 35.99
CA GLU A 12 4.78 -13.23 34.92
C GLU A 12 6.25 -13.11 35.33
N TRP A 13 6.61 -12.03 36.04
CA TRP A 13 7.93 -11.89 36.64
C TRP A 13 8.23 -12.99 37.66
N THR A 14 7.31 -13.27 38.59
CA THR A 14 7.47 -14.37 39.55
C THR A 14 7.62 -15.71 38.83
N SER A 15 6.81 -15.98 37.80
CA SER A 15 6.92 -17.21 37.01
C SER A 15 8.27 -17.33 36.30
N LEU A 16 8.80 -16.23 35.75
CA LEU A 16 10.13 -16.21 35.14
C LEU A 16 11.22 -16.51 36.17
N ILE A 17 11.18 -15.88 37.35
CA ILE A 17 12.15 -16.12 38.42
C ILE A 17 12.13 -17.58 38.90
N ASP A 18 10.94 -18.14 39.10
CA ASP A 18 10.78 -19.55 39.47
C ASP A 18 11.38 -20.49 38.42
N ASP A 19 11.09 -20.26 37.14
CA ASP A 19 11.64 -21.07 36.07
C ASP A 19 13.17 -20.91 35.96
N LEU A 20 13.70 -19.69 36.17
CA LEU A 20 15.15 -19.43 36.17
C LEU A 20 15.86 -20.17 37.31
N SER A 21 15.26 -20.22 38.49
CA SER A 21 15.81 -20.97 39.64
C SER A 21 15.92 -22.48 39.38
N ARG A 22 15.14 -23.02 38.45
CA ARG A 22 15.14 -24.45 38.09
C ARG A 22 16.10 -24.78 36.94
N THR A 23 16.72 -23.76 36.34
CA THR A 23 17.56 -23.93 35.16
C THR A 23 19.05 -23.89 35.54
N ASP A 24 19.88 -24.62 34.79
CA ASP A 24 21.34 -24.65 34.92
C ASP A 24 21.99 -23.42 34.27
N ASP A 25 23.29 -23.21 34.51
CA ASP A 25 24.11 -22.07 34.05
C ASP A 25 24.04 -21.84 32.52
N ARG A 26 23.63 -22.85 31.75
CA ARG A 26 23.42 -22.78 30.29
C ARG A 26 22.37 -21.77 29.83
N VAL A 27 21.55 -21.26 30.75
CA VAL A 27 20.57 -20.21 30.46
C VAL A 27 21.21 -18.83 30.34
N GLU A 28 22.41 -18.63 30.88
CA GLU A 28 23.14 -17.37 30.74
C GLU A 28 23.61 -17.15 29.30
N ARG A 29 23.07 -16.10 28.68
CA ARG A 29 23.32 -15.77 27.28
C ARG A 29 23.44 -14.26 27.10
N HIS A 30 23.62 -13.82 25.86
CA HIS A 30 23.73 -12.41 25.52
C HIS A 30 22.54 -11.54 25.96
N PHE A 31 21.40 -12.13 26.33
CA PHE A 31 20.20 -11.43 26.79
C PHE A 31 19.90 -11.61 28.29
N LEU A 32 20.61 -12.50 29.00
CA LEU A 32 20.30 -12.84 30.39
C LEU A 32 21.58 -13.11 31.19
N GLU A 33 21.75 -12.45 32.34
CA GLU A 33 22.78 -12.73 33.36
C GLU A 33 22.11 -13.08 34.69
N LEU A 34 22.58 -14.15 35.35
CA LEU A 34 22.13 -14.52 36.70
C LEU A 34 23.25 -14.23 37.71
N LYS A 35 22.87 -13.72 38.89
CA LYS A 35 23.77 -13.60 40.04
C LYS A 35 23.03 -13.97 41.32
N SER A 36 23.63 -14.85 42.11
CA SER A 36 23.09 -15.32 43.38
C SER A 36 23.09 -14.26 44.47
N ASP A 37 24.22 -13.56 44.66
CA ASP A 37 24.36 -12.51 45.67
C ASP A 37 25.19 -11.34 45.13
N VAL A 38 24.60 -10.14 45.14
CA VAL A 38 25.24 -8.90 44.73
C VAL A 38 24.83 -7.79 45.68
N ASP A 39 25.80 -7.24 46.41
CA ASP A 39 25.59 -6.08 47.26
C ASP A 39 25.51 -4.79 46.42
N LEU A 40 24.28 -4.27 46.28
CA LEU A 40 24.01 -2.99 45.62
C LEU A 40 24.16 -1.77 46.53
N THR A 41 24.56 -1.94 47.79
CA THR A 41 24.97 -0.82 48.67
C THR A 41 26.44 -0.45 48.44
N GLY A 42 27.27 -1.43 48.10
CA GLY A 42 28.68 -1.27 47.75
C GLY A 42 28.92 -0.83 46.30
N SER A 43 30.08 -0.21 46.06
CA SER A 43 30.49 0.26 44.73
C SER A 43 30.83 -0.87 43.75
N ALA A 44 31.30 -2.01 44.24
CA ALA A 44 31.62 -3.17 43.40
C ALA A 44 30.38 -3.81 42.77
N GLY A 45 29.31 -4.03 43.54
CA GLY A 45 28.05 -4.57 43.00
C GLY A 45 27.39 -3.61 42.02
N ARG A 46 27.36 -2.30 42.34
CA ARG A 46 26.88 -1.27 41.41
C ARG A 46 27.72 -1.20 40.13
N ALA A 47 29.04 -1.40 40.21
CA ALA A 47 29.90 -1.44 39.02
C ALA A 47 29.61 -2.64 38.11
N LYS A 48 29.18 -3.78 38.65
CA LYS A 48 28.69 -4.92 37.83
C LYS A 48 27.43 -4.56 37.06
N VAL A 49 26.49 -3.85 37.69
CA VAL A 49 25.28 -3.34 37.02
C VAL A 49 25.64 -2.38 35.88
N VAL A 50 26.56 -1.44 36.12
CA VAL A 50 27.08 -0.53 35.08
C VAL A 50 27.64 -1.30 33.89
N LYS A 51 28.51 -2.29 34.15
CA LYS A 51 29.09 -3.11 33.09
C LYS A 51 28.02 -3.84 32.30
N PHE A 52 27.06 -4.45 32.98
CA PHE A 52 25.95 -5.13 32.34
C PHE A 52 25.15 -4.19 31.43
N ILE A 53 24.79 -2.98 31.91
CA ILE A 53 24.05 -1.98 31.14
C ILE A 53 24.82 -1.58 29.87
N LEU A 54 26.10 -1.22 30.00
CA LEU A 54 26.95 -0.88 28.86
C LEU A 54 27.08 -2.06 27.89
N GLY A 55 27.31 -3.26 28.43
CA GLY A 55 27.44 -4.49 27.65
C GLY A 55 26.18 -4.83 26.85
N ALA A 56 25.02 -4.72 27.49
CA ALA A 56 23.72 -5.02 26.89
C ALA A 56 23.30 -3.97 25.86
N ALA A 57 23.57 -2.69 26.11
CA ALA A 57 23.22 -1.58 25.20
C ALA A 57 24.06 -1.56 23.92
N ASN A 58 25.26 -2.16 23.93
CA ASN A 58 26.14 -2.26 22.77
C ASN A 58 25.95 -3.56 21.97
N ARG A 59 24.96 -4.39 22.29
CA ARG A 59 24.68 -5.60 21.51
C ARG A 59 24.25 -5.25 20.09
N ASP A 60 24.40 -6.20 19.20
CA ASP A 60 23.85 -6.12 17.85
C ASP A 60 22.30 -6.11 17.90
N PRO A 61 21.62 -5.09 17.32
CA PRO A 61 20.16 -4.98 17.40
C PRO A 61 19.39 -6.16 16.82
N ASP A 62 19.81 -6.68 15.66
CA ASP A 62 19.14 -7.80 15.00
C ASP A 62 19.27 -9.09 15.80
N THR A 63 20.42 -9.29 16.44
CA THR A 63 20.65 -10.41 17.35
C THR A 63 19.87 -10.25 18.65
N ALA A 64 19.83 -9.05 19.21
CA ALA A 64 19.12 -8.75 20.45
C ALA A 64 17.60 -8.93 20.30
N ALA A 65 17.01 -8.47 19.19
CA ALA A 65 15.56 -8.49 18.95
C ALA A 65 14.92 -9.89 19.03
N ARG A 66 15.72 -10.96 18.90
CA ARG A 66 15.27 -12.35 18.97
C ARG A 66 14.82 -12.79 20.37
N TYR A 67 15.19 -12.04 21.42
CA TYR A 67 14.90 -12.38 22.80
C TYR A 67 14.44 -11.15 23.58
N PHE A 68 13.41 -11.32 24.41
CA PHE A 68 12.73 -10.31 25.22
C PHE A 68 12.45 -9.03 24.44
N GLN A 69 12.07 -9.17 23.17
CA GLN A 69 11.83 -8.05 22.24
C GLN A 69 13.01 -7.06 22.17
N GLY A 70 14.24 -7.56 22.31
CA GLY A 70 15.46 -6.76 22.31
C GLY A 70 16.03 -6.45 23.69
N HIS A 71 15.27 -6.59 24.77
CA HIS A 71 15.75 -6.26 26.12
C HIS A 71 16.83 -7.23 26.61
N ALA A 72 17.62 -6.80 27.59
CA ALA A 72 18.49 -7.69 28.36
C ALA A 72 18.16 -7.63 29.85
N LEU A 73 18.28 -8.78 30.51
CA LEU A 73 17.96 -8.92 31.93
C LEU A 73 19.20 -9.32 32.73
N MET A 74 19.47 -8.61 33.83
CA MET A 74 20.39 -9.09 34.87
C MET A 74 19.56 -9.36 36.13
N VAL A 75 19.48 -10.62 36.51
CA VAL A 75 18.67 -11.08 37.64
C VAL A 75 19.58 -11.32 38.84
N LEU A 76 19.33 -10.59 39.92
CA LEU A 76 20.09 -10.61 41.16
C LEU A 76 19.28 -11.27 42.28
N GLY A 77 19.90 -12.17 43.03
CA GLY A 77 19.22 -12.91 44.11
C GLY A 77 18.70 -14.28 43.69
N VAL A 78 19.17 -14.82 42.56
CA VAL A 78 18.76 -16.13 42.03
C VAL A 78 19.99 -16.99 41.75
N ALA A 79 19.94 -18.24 42.21
CA ALA A 79 20.93 -19.28 41.97
C ALA A 79 20.24 -20.58 41.52
N PRO A 80 20.95 -21.54 40.90
CA PRO A 80 20.41 -22.86 40.64
C PRO A 80 19.87 -23.50 41.94
N GLY A 81 18.58 -23.79 41.96
CA GLY A 81 17.85 -24.37 43.09
C GLY A 81 17.47 -23.42 44.22
N ALA A 82 17.74 -22.11 44.13
CA ALA A 82 17.45 -21.16 45.21
C ALA A 82 17.09 -19.74 44.74
N VAL A 83 16.04 -19.17 45.32
CA VAL A 83 15.65 -17.76 45.18
C VAL A 83 15.85 -17.09 46.54
N THR A 84 16.96 -16.37 46.71
CA THR A 84 17.37 -15.80 48.01
C THR A 84 17.07 -14.31 48.12
N GLY A 85 16.93 -13.63 46.98
CA GLY A 85 16.89 -12.16 46.92
C GLY A 85 18.21 -11.53 47.38
N ILE A 86 18.27 -10.20 47.31
CA ILE A 86 19.38 -9.39 47.82
C ILE A 86 18.91 -8.41 48.90
N ALA A 87 19.86 -7.82 49.61
CA ALA A 87 19.56 -6.81 50.62
C ALA A 87 18.93 -5.55 50.01
N PRO A 88 18.08 -4.81 50.76
CA PRO A 88 17.52 -3.54 50.31
C PRO A 88 18.61 -2.53 49.93
N PHE A 89 18.32 -1.72 48.89
CA PHE A 89 19.18 -0.64 48.43
C PHE A 89 18.35 0.56 47.97
N GLU A 90 18.97 1.74 47.99
CA GLU A 90 18.39 2.99 47.52
C GLU A 90 18.49 3.10 45.99
N ALA A 91 17.32 3.15 45.32
CA ALA A 91 17.23 3.21 43.86
C ALA A 91 17.93 4.44 43.28
N MET A 92 17.80 5.60 43.95
CA MET A 92 18.42 6.84 43.53
C MET A 92 19.95 6.79 43.59
N ASP A 93 20.52 6.05 44.54
CA ASP A 93 21.96 5.86 44.63
C ASP A 93 22.49 5.01 43.49
N LEU A 94 21.77 3.93 43.14
CA LEU A 94 22.12 3.11 41.99
C LEU A 94 22.03 3.94 40.70
N ALA A 95 20.95 4.69 40.50
CA ALA A 95 20.76 5.54 39.32
C ALA A 95 21.87 6.58 39.16
N ARG A 96 22.19 7.33 40.23
CA ARG A 96 23.30 8.31 40.22
C ARG A 96 24.65 7.64 39.96
N PHE A 97 24.88 6.48 40.55
CA PHE A 97 26.12 5.73 40.33
C PHE A 97 26.23 5.30 38.87
N VAL A 98 25.16 4.77 38.27
CA VAL A 98 25.15 4.35 36.86
C VAL A 98 25.35 5.53 35.92
N ALA A 99 24.66 6.64 36.14
CA ALA A 99 24.75 7.84 35.32
C ALA A 99 26.19 8.39 35.24
N ARG A 100 26.98 8.28 36.31
CA ARG A 100 28.39 8.68 36.33
C ARG A 100 29.23 7.99 35.25
N TYR A 101 28.94 6.73 34.94
CA TYR A 101 29.71 5.93 33.98
C TYR A 101 29.08 5.85 32.60
N THR A 102 27.79 6.15 32.48
CA THR A 102 27.00 5.97 31.25
C THR A 102 26.57 7.29 30.61
N GLY A 103 26.65 8.40 31.35
CA GLY A 103 26.29 9.73 30.88
C GLY A 103 24.82 10.09 31.09
N THR A 104 24.46 11.30 30.68
CA THR A 104 23.07 11.79 30.67
C THR A 104 22.89 12.69 29.43
N PRO A 105 22.15 12.23 28.40
CA PRO A 105 21.48 10.93 28.31
C PRO A 105 22.48 9.76 28.17
N GLY A 106 22.14 8.62 28.76
CA GLY A 106 22.86 7.34 28.63
C GLY A 106 21.94 6.24 28.08
N PRO A 107 22.40 4.97 28.01
CA PRO A 107 21.53 3.83 27.73
C PRO A 107 20.33 3.80 28.67
N ARG A 108 19.15 3.50 28.14
CA ARG A 108 17.93 3.37 28.94
C ARG A 108 17.89 2.03 29.65
N TRP A 109 17.50 2.06 30.90
CA TRP A 109 17.30 0.89 31.73
C TRP A 109 16.36 1.24 32.89
N ASP A 110 15.75 0.20 33.45
CA ASP A 110 14.96 0.26 34.68
C ASP A 110 15.24 -1.01 35.51
N PHE A 111 14.59 -1.17 36.66
CA PHE A 111 14.65 -2.41 37.41
C PHE A 111 13.29 -2.81 37.99
N GLN A 112 13.06 -4.12 38.06
CA GLN A 112 11.89 -4.71 38.70
C GLN A 112 12.27 -5.34 40.04
N ARG A 113 11.38 -5.22 41.03
CA ARG A 113 11.48 -5.88 42.33
C ARG A 113 10.50 -7.04 42.38
N VAL A 114 11.01 -8.25 42.61
CA VAL A 114 10.20 -9.45 42.78
C VAL A 114 10.43 -9.97 44.21
N PRO A 115 9.41 -10.00 45.07
CA PRO A 115 9.58 -10.44 46.46
C PRO A 115 10.14 -11.86 46.56
N ALA A 116 11.19 -12.05 47.37
CA ALA A 116 11.85 -13.35 47.59
C ALA A 116 11.58 -13.94 49.00
N GLY A 117 10.94 -13.18 49.89
CA GLY A 117 10.69 -13.55 51.28
C GLY A 117 11.64 -12.83 52.26
N GLU A 118 11.26 -12.81 53.55
CA GLU A 118 12.08 -12.21 54.65
C GLU A 118 12.54 -10.76 54.41
N GLY A 119 11.74 -9.97 53.67
CA GLY A 119 12.07 -8.56 53.36
C GLY A 119 13.18 -8.39 52.31
N ARG A 120 13.51 -9.45 51.57
CA ARG A 120 14.45 -9.43 50.44
C ARG A 120 13.69 -9.48 49.12
N ASP A 121 14.28 -8.84 48.12
CA ASP A 121 13.77 -8.83 46.75
C ASP A 121 14.80 -9.44 45.80
N VAL A 122 14.32 -10.21 44.83
CA VAL A 122 15.05 -10.41 43.58
C VAL A 122 14.95 -9.12 42.78
N ILE A 123 16.09 -8.64 42.29
CA ILE A 123 16.18 -7.43 41.49
C ILE A 123 16.48 -7.82 40.06
N VAL A 124 15.63 -7.41 39.12
CA VAL A 124 15.85 -7.60 37.69
C VAL A 124 16.19 -6.27 37.08
N ILE A 125 17.45 -6.07 36.69
CA ILE A 125 17.84 -4.92 35.86
C ILE A 125 17.37 -5.21 34.43
N VAL A 126 16.57 -4.31 33.87
CA VAL A 126 16.03 -4.39 32.52
C VAL A 126 16.69 -3.31 31.67
N VAL A 127 17.45 -3.71 30.66
CA VAL A 127 18.09 -2.78 29.72
C VAL A 127 17.28 -2.75 28.44
N ASP A 128 16.96 -1.55 27.95
CA ASP A 128 16.21 -1.34 26.71
C ASP A 128 16.93 -1.96 25.50
N PRO A 129 16.21 -2.23 24.39
CA PRO A 129 16.81 -2.71 23.17
C PRO A 129 17.94 -1.79 22.68
N PRO A 130 19.06 -2.36 22.19
CA PRO A 130 20.15 -1.55 21.66
C PRO A 130 19.69 -0.80 20.40
N THR A 131 19.99 0.50 20.34
CA THR A 131 19.58 1.37 19.22
C THR A 131 20.56 1.38 18.05
N GLY A 132 21.66 0.62 18.15
CA GLY A 132 22.79 0.69 17.21
C GLY A 132 23.81 1.78 17.53
N SER A 133 23.51 2.70 18.47
CA SER A 133 24.48 3.66 19.01
C SER A 133 25.60 2.96 19.78
N VAL A 134 26.78 3.57 19.80
CA VAL A 134 27.94 3.06 20.54
C VAL A 134 28.05 3.78 21.88
N TRP A 135 28.00 3.02 22.98
CA TRP A 135 28.09 3.53 24.34
C TRP A 135 29.44 3.19 24.96
N THR A 136 30.21 4.23 25.26
CA THR A 136 31.48 4.12 26.00
C THR A 136 31.25 4.32 27.49
N CYS A 137 32.07 3.68 28.31
CA CYS A 137 32.19 4.06 29.71
C CYS A 137 32.85 5.45 29.81
N LEU A 138 32.35 6.32 30.70
CA LEU A 138 32.77 7.73 30.79
C LEU A 138 33.64 8.05 32.02
N SER A 139 34.02 7.04 32.79
CA SER A 139 34.84 7.22 34.00
C SER A 139 35.53 5.92 34.37
N ASP A 140 36.75 6.02 34.91
CA ASP A 140 37.38 4.90 35.60
C ASP A 140 36.63 4.57 36.89
N GLY A 141 36.62 3.28 37.26
CA GLY A 141 35.94 2.82 38.47
C GLY A 141 36.25 1.38 38.88
N PRO A 142 35.54 0.87 39.90
CA PRO A 142 35.67 -0.51 40.37
C PRO A 142 35.39 -1.54 39.26
N GLU A 143 35.72 -2.80 39.54
CA GLU A 143 35.46 -3.91 38.61
C GLU A 143 36.10 -3.75 37.23
N LYS A 144 37.15 -2.93 37.07
CA LYS A 144 37.76 -2.58 35.75
C LYS A 144 36.76 -1.87 34.82
N LEU A 145 36.00 -0.92 35.36
CA LEU A 145 35.41 0.15 34.56
C LEU A 145 36.53 1.10 34.16
N THR A 146 36.64 1.37 32.87
CA THR A 146 37.74 2.17 32.31
C THR A 146 37.15 3.21 31.38
N ASP A 147 37.58 4.46 31.53
CA ASP A 147 37.13 5.55 30.68
C ASP A 147 37.43 5.27 29.19
N GLY A 148 36.47 5.55 28.32
CA GLY A 148 36.49 5.26 26.89
C GLY A 148 36.28 3.78 26.50
N ALA A 149 36.22 2.86 27.46
CA ALA A 149 36.03 1.44 27.15
C ALA A 149 34.63 1.14 26.61
N ILE A 150 34.57 0.32 25.55
CA ILE A 150 33.32 -0.23 25.03
C ILE A 150 33.17 -1.64 25.58
N PHE A 151 32.13 -1.86 26.39
CA PHE A 151 31.76 -3.19 26.87
C PHE A 151 30.69 -3.78 25.96
N VAL A 152 30.75 -5.08 25.73
CA VAL A 152 29.74 -5.85 25.00
C VAL A 152 29.40 -7.11 25.79
N ARG A 153 28.10 -7.43 25.86
CA ARG A 153 27.63 -8.68 26.41
C ARG A 153 27.61 -9.76 25.33
N ALA A 154 28.47 -10.76 25.50
CA ALA A 154 28.47 -11.99 24.70
C ALA A 154 27.70 -13.10 25.45
N ASP A 155 27.60 -14.28 24.84
CA ASP A 155 27.07 -15.46 25.54
C ASP A 155 27.98 -15.81 26.74
N GLY A 156 27.45 -15.68 27.96
CA GLY A 156 28.11 -16.05 29.21
C GLY A 156 29.01 -14.99 29.86
N GLU A 157 29.32 -13.86 29.20
CA GLU A 157 30.15 -12.82 29.82
C GLU A 157 29.93 -11.40 29.28
N THR A 158 30.22 -10.41 30.13
CA THR A 158 30.33 -9.01 29.75
C THR A 158 31.80 -8.58 29.77
N ARG A 159 32.35 -8.24 28.59
CA ARG A 159 33.78 -7.96 28.40
C ARG A 159 34.01 -6.77 27.48
N LEU A 160 35.28 -6.38 27.32
CA LEU A 160 35.65 -5.38 26.32
C LEU A 160 35.30 -5.88 24.91
N ALA A 161 34.81 -4.95 24.09
CA ALA A 161 34.57 -5.18 22.67
C ALA A 161 35.90 -5.43 21.94
N LYS A 162 35.91 -6.44 21.08
CA LYS A 162 37.03 -6.78 20.19
C LYS A 162 37.00 -5.88 18.95
N GLY A 163 38.12 -5.78 18.25
CA GLY A 163 38.24 -4.91 17.07
C GLY A 163 37.19 -5.15 15.98
N ALA A 164 36.79 -6.40 15.73
CA ALA A 164 35.73 -6.71 14.76
C ALA A 164 34.36 -6.22 15.23
N GLU A 165 34.04 -6.34 16.52
CA GLU A 165 32.80 -5.86 17.12
C GLU A 165 32.75 -4.32 17.08
N ILE A 166 33.87 -3.66 17.37
CA ILE A 166 33.99 -2.19 17.27
C ILE A 166 33.79 -1.71 15.83
N ARG A 167 34.39 -2.38 14.82
CA ARG A 167 34.15 -2.02 13.41
C ARG A 167 32.69 -2.17 13.03
N ALA A 168 32.06 -3.28 13.39
CA ALA A 168 30.64 -3.49 13.12
C ALA A 168 29.75 -2.42 13.77
N MET A 169 30.08 -2.01 15.01
CA MET A 169 29.40 -0.90 15.69
C MET A 169 29.55 0.43 14.93
N VAL A 170 30.76 0.76 14.47
CA VAL A 170 31.03 1.97 13.68
C VAL A 170 30.28 1.95 12.35
N ASP A 171 30.32 0.83 11.63
CA ASP A 171 29.64 0.67 10.34
C ASP A 171 28.13 0.87 10.49
N ARG A 172 27.52 0.27 11.52
CA ARG A 172 26.10 0.47 11.84
C ARG A 172 25.78 1.91 12.21
N SER A 173 26.62 2.56 13.02
CA SER A 173 26.41 3.97 13.41
C SER A 173 26.45 4.91 12.20
N ARG A 174 27.33 4.64 11.22
CA ARG A 174 27.37 5.40 9.96
C ARG A 174 26.12 5.20 9.12
N ALA A 175 25.59 3.98 9.05
CA ALA A 175 24.34 3.68 8.37
C ALA A 175 23.13 4.39 9.03
N HIS A 176 23.09 4.47 10.37
CA HIS A 176 22.02 5.13 11.13
C HIS A 176 21.98 6.66 10.99
N THR A 177 23.01 7.31 10.44
CA THR A 177 23.09 8.78 10.36
C THR A 177 22.47 9.34 9.09
N VAL A 178 22.14 8.49 8.10
CA VAL A 178 21.62 8.95 6.82
C VAL A 178 20.10 9.14 6.91
N THR A 179 19.67 10.32 7.34
CA THR A 179 18.27 10.76 7.24
C THR A 179 18.00 11.34 5.86
N ALA A 180 16.96 10.84 5.19
CA ALA A 180 16.51 11.39 3.92
C ALA A 180 15.43 12.46 4.12
N GLU A 181 15.40 13.45 3.22
CA GLU A 181 14.32 14.42 3.08
C GLU A 181 13.55 14.04 1.82
N LEU A 182 12.35 13.50 2.02
CA LEU A 182 11.53 12.88 0.99
C LEU A 182 10.20 13.63 0.85
N ASP A 183 9.71 13.69 -0.37
CA ASP A 183 8.41 14.26 -0.72
C ASP A 183 7.72 13.37 -1.76
N VAL A 184 6.40 13.19 -1.63
CA VAL A 184 5.59 12.43 -2.57
C VAL A 184 4.38 13.27 -2.96
N ALA A 185 4.20 13.45 -4.26
CA ALA A 185 3.07 14.19 -4.82
C ALA A 185 2.33 13.35 -5.86
N VAL A 186 1.01 13.54 -5.93
CA VAL A 186 0.21 13.10 -7.07
C VAL A 186 0.21 14.24 -8.09
N VAL A 187 0.83 14.03 -9.23
CA VAL A 187 0.86 15.01 -10.32
C VAL A 187 -0.29 14.72 -11.26
N GLY A 188 -1.10 15.74 -11.56
CA GLY A 188 -2.30 15.62 -12.37
C GLY A 188 -3.54 16.08 -11.61
N ARG A 189 -4.72 15.65 -12.06
CA ARG A 189 -6.00 15.94 -11.41
C ARG A 189 -6.86 14.70 -11.37
N ALA A 190 -7.44 14.41 -10.22
CA ALA A 190 -8.50 13.42 -10.13
C ALA A 190 -9.73 13.90 -10.90
N VAL A 191 -10.51 12.97 -11.42
CA VAL A 191 -11.68 13.27 -12.25
C VAL A 191 -12.93 12.98 -11.48
N ARG A 192 -13.86 13.93 -11.49
CA ARG A 192 -15.21 13.67 -10.96
C ARG A 192 -15.90 12.66 -11.85
N HIS A 193 -16.53 11.64 -11.25
CA HIS A 193 -17.39 10.70 -11.96
C HIS A 193 -18.45 11.46 -12.76
N PRO A 194 -18.61 11.18 -14.06
CA PRO A 194 -19.60 11.87 -14.88
C PRO A 194 -21.03 11.62 -14.35
N HIS A 195 -21.78 12.70 -14.09
CA HIS A 195 -23.19 12.64 -13.68
C HIS A 195 -24.01 13.65 -14.48
N GLY A 196 -25.32 13.44 -14.62
CA GLY A 196 -26.21 14.37 -15.32
C GLY A 196 -26.30 14.14 -16.83
N TYR A 197 -25.79 13.01 -17.33
CA TYR A 197 -25.80 12.64 -18.76
C TYR A 197 -27.02 11.79 -19.15
N GLU A 198 -28.03 11.68 -18.29
CA GLU A 198 -29.24 10.91 -18.55
C GLU A 198 -30.00 11.43 -19.78
N GLN A 199 -30.01 12.76 -19.98
CA GLN A 199 -30.64 13.35 -21.16
C GLN A 199 -29.89 12.96 -22.44
N VAL A 200 -28.55 12.91 -22.41
CA VAL A 200 -27.73 12.50 -23.58
C VAL A 200 -27.98 11.04 -23.95
N LEU A 201 -28.12 10.17 -22.93
CA LEU A 201 -28.51 8.77 -23.12
C LEU A 201 -29.89 8.66 -23.80
N GLU A 202 -30.89 9.40 -23.29
CA GLU A 202 -32.24 9.34 -23.86
C GLU A 202 -32.28 9.96 -25.27
N ASP A 203 -31.54 11.04 -25.53
CA ASP A 203 -31.41 11.64 -26.87
C ASP A 203 -30.76 10.65 -27.86
N TYR A 204 -29.72 9.92 -27.44
CA TYR A 204 -29.09 8.86 -28.25
C TYR A 204 -30.07 7.73 -28.57
N ILE A 205 -30.83 7.26 -27.58
CA ILE A 205 -31.84 6.23 -27.76
C ILE A 205 -32.92 6.69 -28.75
N GLU A 206 -33.39 7.93 -28.59
CA GLU A 206 -34.45 8.50 -29.40
C GLU A 206 -34.01 8.70 -30.86
N ALA A 207 -32.83 9.30 -31.10
CA ALA A 207 -32.30 9.51 -32.44
C ALA A 207 -32.16 8.19 -33.22
N HIS A 208 -31.67 7.14 -32.58
CA HIS A 208 -31.54 5.82 -33.21
C HIS A 208 -32.90 5.12 -33.40
N ARG A 209 -33.86 5.33 -32.48
CA ARG A 209 -35.24 4.84 -32.64
C ARG A 209 -35.93 5.50 -33.82
N GLU A 210 -35.80 6.81 -33.98
CA GLU A 210 -36.34 7.55 -35.13
C GLU A 210 -35.71 7.06 -36.43
N ARG A 211 -34.37 6.92 -36.51
CA ARG A 211 -33.69 6.40 -37.70
C ARG A 211 -34.16 4.99 -38.10
N LEU A 212 -34.38 4.12 -37.11
CA LEU A 212 -34.94 2.77 -37.33
C LEU A 212 -36.41 2.81 -37.77
N GLY A 213 -37.20 3.76 -37.23
CA GLY A 213 -38.61 3.98 -37.57
C GLY A 213 -38.82 4.57 -38.98
N GLU A 214 -38.06 5.60 -39.35
CA GLU A 214 -38.11 6.22 -40.68
C GLU A 214 -37.69 5.24 -41.78
N ALA A 215 -36.63 4.47 -41.55
CA ALA A 215 -36.19 3.42 -42.47
C ALA A 215 -37.31 2.38 -42.69
N SER A 216 -37.98 1.97 -41.62
CA SER A 216 -39.14 1.06 -41.66
C SER A 216 -40.33 1.65 -42.45
N ALA A 217 -40.62 2.94 -42.28
CA ALA A 217 -41.69 3.64 -43.00
C ALA A 217 -41.41 3.79 -44.51
N ARG A 218 -40.15 4.10 -44.89
CA ARG A 218 -39.72 4.18 -46.31
C ARG A 218 -39.79 2.81 -47.02
N VAL A 219 -39.52 1.72 -46.30
CA VAL A 219 -39.69 0.36 -46.85
C VAL A 219 -41.18 0.03 -47.08
N ARG A 220 -42.10 0.49 -46.21
CA ARG A 220 -43.55 0.32 -46.40
C ARG A 220 -44.13 1.13 -47.55
N SER A 221 -43.55 2.29 -47.88
CA SER A 221 -44.12 3.23 -48.85
C SER A 221 -43.65 3.04 -50.29
N ARG A 222 -42.67 2.16 -50.57
CA ARG A 222 -42.33 1.79 -51.94
C ARG A 222 -43.51 1.05 -52.61
N PRO A 223 -44.15 1.62 -53.65
CA PRO A 223 -45.12 0.88 -54.44
C PRO A 223 -44.37 -0.27 -55.11
N GLY A 224 -44.91 -1.48 -55.04
CA GLY A 224 -44.33 -2.62 -55.74
C GLY A 224 -44.31 -2.38 -57.25
N THR A 225 -43.21 -1.88 -57.78
CA THR A 225 -42.98 -1.83 -59.22
C THR A 225 -42.78 -3.27 -59.69
N ARG A 226 -43.87 -3.93 -60.06
CA ARG A 226 -43.83 -5.17 -60.85
C ARG A 226 -43.34 -4.81 -62.25
N LEU A 227 -42.02 -4.81 -62.45
CA LEU A 227 -41.45 -4.89 -63.79
C LEU A 227 -41.62 -6.34 -64.28
N ALA A 228 -42.58 -6.53 -65.19
CA ALA A 228 -42.71 -7.77 -65.93
C ALA A 228 -41.47 -7.93 -66.83
N GLY A 229 -40.61 -8.92 -66.56
CA GLY A 229 -39.52 -9.28 -67.48
C GLY A 229 -38.20 -9.78 -66.90
N PHE A 230 -38.01 -9.84 -65.58
CA PHE A 230 -36.78 -10.36 -64.95
C PHE A 230 -37.04 -11.58 -64.04
N ASP A 231 -37.80 -12.56 -64.53
CA ASP A 231 -37.97 -13.85 -63.84
C ASP A 231 -36.84 -14.80 -64.24
N THR A 232 -35.88 -15.03 -63.33
CA THR A 232 -35.35 -16.37 -62.96
C THR A 232 -34.00 -16.38 -62.22
N LEU A 233 -33.27 -15.27 -62.06
CA LEU A 233 -31.99 -15.25 -61.32
C LEU A 233 -31.93 -14.31 -60.09
N GLY A 234 -32.81 -13.32 -59.98
CA GLY A 234 -32.87 -12.41 -58.82
C GLY A 234 -33.68 -12.94 -57.62
N ALA A 235 -34.50 -13.99 -57.83
CA ALA A 235 -35.43 -14.49 -56.82
C ALA A 235 -34.79 -15.42 -55.76
N GLN A 236 -33.53 -15.83 -55.94
CA GLN A 236 -32.85 -16.74 -55.00
C GLN A 236 -32.04 -16.04 -53.90
N PHE A 237 -31.78 -14.73 -54.03
CA PHE A 237 -30.91 -14.00 -53.10
C PHE A 237 -31.59 -12.91 -52.26
N SER A 238 -32.86 -12.62 -52.52
CA SER A 238 -33.63 -11.64 -51.72
C SER A 238 -34.58 -12.35 -50.77
N ILE A 239 -34.04 -12.90 -49.67
CA ILE A 239 -34.86 -13.24 -48.51
C ILE A 239 -35.23 -11.91 -47.85
N GLY A 240 -36.43 -11.41 -48.13
CA GLY A 240 -36.99 -10.29 -47.38
C GLY A 240 -37.00 -10.60 -45.89
N ASP A 241 -36.80 -9.56 -45.08
CA ASP A 241 -36.79 -9.64 -43.62
C ASP A 241 -37.98 -10.48 -43.10
N ARG A 242 -37.66 -11.53 -42.33
CA ARG A 242 -38.66 -12.49 -41.83
C ARG A 242 -39.26 -12.07 -40.49
N ARG A 243 -38.74 -11.01 -39.85
CA ARG A 243 -39.25 -10.49 -38.58
C ARG A 243 -40.62 -9.86 -38.78
N LYS A 244 -41.57 -10.22 -37.92
CA LYS A 244 -42.85 -9.50 -37.84
C LYS A 244 -42.61 -8.08 -37.30
N PRO A 245 -43.47 -7.10 -37.65
CA PRO A 245 -43.37 -5.75 -37.09
C PRO A 245 -43.31 -5.72 -35.56
N GLU A 246 -44.07 -6.58 -34.89
CA GLU A 246 -44.09 -6.69 -33.43
C GLU A 246 -42.77 -7.25 -32.87
N GLU A 247 -42.15 -8.20 -33.56
CA GLU A 247 -40.86 -8.79 -33.17
C GLU A 247 -39.71 -7.79 -33.32
N PHE A 248 -39.74 -6.96 -34.38
CA PHE A 248 -38.78 -5.88 -34.57
C PHE A 248 -38.93 -4.79 -33.51
N LEU A 249 -40.16 -4.41 -33.14
CA LEU A 249 -40.40 -3.43 -32.08
C LEU A 249 -39.91 -3.94 -30.72
N ALA A 250 -40.11 -5.23 -30.41
CA ALA A 250 -39.59 -5.85 -29.20
C ALA A 250 -38.04 -5.94 -29.19
N GLU A 251 -37.42 -6.18 -30.34
CA GLU A 251 -35.96 -6.14 -30.50
C GLU A 251 -35.39 -4.74 -30.21
N VAL A 252 -36.05 -3.70 -30.72
CA VAL A 252 -35.69 -2.29 -30.45
C VAL A 252 -35.86 -1.96 -28.97
N GLU A 253 -36.96 -2.38 -28.33
CA GLU A 253 -37.18 -2.17 -26.89
C GLU A 253 -36.10 -2.87 -26.04
N SER A 254 -35.76 -4.12 -26.36
CA SER A 254 -34.70 -4.87 -25.67
C SER A 254 -33.32 -4.22 -25.83
N TRP A 255 -33.02 -3.67 -27.02
CA TRP A 255 -31.81 -2.89 -27.24
C TRP A 255 -31.77 -1.64 -26.36
N GLN A 256 -32.86 -0.88 -26.25
CA GLN A 256 -32.91 0.32 -25.40
C GLN A 256 -32.61 -0.02 -23.93
N GLU A 257 -33.22 -1.08 -23.39
CA GLU A 257 -32.91 -1.55 -22.04
C GLU A 257 -31.45 -1.98 -21.89
N GLY A 258 -30.87 -2.60 -22.92
CA GLY A 258 -29.46 -2.94 -22.99
C GLY A 258 -28.55 -1.71 -22.92
N VAL A 259 -28.85 -0.66 -23.68
CA VAL A 259 -28.10 0.61 -23.67
C VAL A 259 -28.16 1.25 -22.29
N ARG A 260 -29.36 1.36 -21.69
CA ARG A 260 -29.53 1.92 -20.33
C ARG A 260 -28.75 1.14 -19.28
N ARG A 261 -28.68 -0.20 -19.42
CA ARG A 261 -27.93 -1.07 -18.50
C ARG A 261 -26.41 -0.92 -18.65
N ALA A 262 -25.92 -0.71 -19.87
CA ALA A 262 -24.49 -0.52 -20.15
C ALA A 262 -23.99 0.89 -19.83
N TRP A 263 -24.89 1.86 -19.67
CA TRP A 263 -24.54 3.28 -19.49
C TRP A 263 -23.54 3.56 -18.35
N PRO A 264 -23.64 2.97 -17.15
CA PRO A 264 -22.65 3.21 -16.09
C PRO A 264 -21.21 2.84 -16.51
N GLU A 265 -21.04 1.76 -17.29
CA GLU A 265 -19.74 1.32 -17.78
C GLU A 265 -19.16 2.30 -18.82
N VAL A 266 -20.02 2.94 -19.62
CA VAL A 266 -19.62 4.02 -20.54
C VAL A 266 -19.08 5.22 -19.77
N LEU A 267 -19.74 5.61 -18.67
CA LEU A 267 -19.31 6.72 -17.83
C LEU A 267 -17.99 6.41 -17.10
N ASP A 268 -17.80 5.16 -16.64
CA ASP A 268 -16.53 4.71 -16.07
C ASP A 268 -15.40 4.73 -17.10
N HIS A 269 -15.67 4.31 -18.35
CA HIS A 269 -14.72 4.37 -19.45
C HIS A 269 -14.32 5.82 -19.78
N LEU A 270 -15.29 6.73 -19.83
CA LEU A 270 -15.06 8.16 -20.00
C LEU A 270 -14.23 8.75 -18.85
N ALA A 271 -14.52 8.37 -17.60
CA ALA A 271 -13.77 8.82 -16.43
C ALA A 271 -12.31 8.36 -16.49
N GLY A 272 -12.07 7.11 -16.91
CA GLY A 272 -10.72 6.56 -17.12
C GLY A 272 -9.94 7.30 -18.22
N TYR A 273 -10.59 7.59 -19.35
CA TYR A 273 -10.00 8.37 -20.44
C TYR A 273 -9.69 9.82 -20.02
N ALA A 274 -10.62 10.47 -19.34
CA ALA A 274 -10.46 11.83 -18.85
C ALA A 274 -9.40 11.91 -17.73
N GLY A 275 -9.22 10.84 -16.96
CA GLY A 275 -8.29 10.71 -15.84
C GLY A 275 -6.85 10.43 -16.22
N ARG A 276 -6.52 10.36 -17.51
CA ARG A 276 -5.15 10.15 -18.00
C ARG A 276 -4.17 11.22 -17.51
N GLY A 277 -2.90 10.83 -17.42
CA GLY A 277 -1.80 11.73 -17.11
C GLY A 277 -1.52 11.89 -15.62
N VAL A 278 -2.28 11.21 -14.76
CA VAL A 278 -2.04 11.17 -13.32
C VAL A 278 -0.88 10.23 -13.04
N HIS A 279 0.11 10.68 -12.27
CA HIS A 279 1.25 9.85 -11.85
C HIS A 279 1.74 10.26 -10.46
N LEU A 280 2.50 9.38 -9.82
CA LEU A 280 3.20 9.67 -8.57
C LEU A 280 4.58 10.24 -8.87
N ARG A 281 4.92 11.33 -8.18
CA ARG A 281 6.24 11.93 -8.15
C ARG A 281 6.86 11.71 -6.77
N ILE A 282 7.95 10.95 -6.72
CA ILE A 282 8.74 10.71 -5.52
C ILE A 282 10.04 11.48 -5.62
N ARG A 283 10.27 12.41 -4.70
CA ARG A 283 11.45 13.27 -4.67
C ARG A 283 12.31 12.97 -3.46
N ASN A 284 13.60 12.79 -3.69
CA ASN A 284 14.61 12.79 -2.64
C ASN A 284 15.44 14.07 -2.75
N SER A 285 15.27 14.98 -1.80
CA SER A 285 16.00 16.26 -1.75
C SER A 285 17.32 16.18 -0.98
N SER A 286 17.60 15.04 -0.36
CA SER A 286 18.79 14.85 0.48
C SER A 286 19.96 14.23 -0.29
N ASP A 287 21.11 14.14 0.40
CA ASP A 287 22.30 13.44 -0.07
C ASP A 287 22.27 11.92 0.23
N ALA A 288 21.16 11.42 0.78
CA ALA A 288 20.95 10.01 1.07
C ALA A 288 20.69 9.20 -0.20
N PHE A 289 21.34 8.04 -0.34
CA PHE A 289 20.97 7.03 -1.32
C PHE A 289 20.09 5.98 -0.66
N LEU A 290 18.92 5.69 -1.23
CA LEU A 290 17.97 4.71 -0.69
C LEU A 290 17.87 3.51 -1.64
N GLU A 291 17.91 2.30 -1.10
CA GLU A 291 17.77 1.03 -1.83
C GLU A 291 16.48 0.31 -1.44
N ASN A 292 15.87 -0.40 -2.39
CA ASN A 292 14.63 -1.17 -2.22
C ASN A 292 13.57 -0.36 -1.46
N VAL A 293 13.13 0.72 -2.09
CA VAL A 293 12.20 1.69 -1.51
C VAL A 293 10.77 1.23 -1.78
N GLU A 294 9.98 1.15 -0.72
CA GLU A 294 8.52 0.94 -0.83
C GLU A 294 7.81 2.25 -0.47
N VAL A 295 6.94 2.69 -1.36
CA VAL A 295 6.13 3.90 -1.23
C VAL A 295 4.67 3.49 -1.18
N GLN A 296 3.97 3.90 -0.12
CA GLN A 296 2.53 3.72 0.02
C GLN A 296 1.86 5.09 0.09
N VAL A 297 0.84 5.32 -0.71
CA VAL A 297 0.04 6.54 -0.72
C VAL A 297 -1.40 6.18 -0.41
N HIS A 298 -1.95 6.77 0.64
CA HIS A 298 -3.35 6.61 1.02
C HIS A 298 -4.11 7.90 0.71
N ILE A 299 -5.16 7.82 -0.10
CA ILE A 299 -6.02 8.94 -0.45
C ILE A 299 -7.40 8.71 0.19
N GLU A 300 -7.82 9.67 1.00
CA GLU A 300 -9.05 9.60 1.80
C GLU A 300 -10.29 9.96 0.96
N GLY A 301 -11.42 9.34 1.32
CA GLY A 301 -12.74 9.66 0.79
C GLY A 301 -13.20 8.76 -0.37
N GLU A 302 -14.33 9.13 -0.98
CA GLU A 302 -14.99 8.41 -2.08
C GLU A 302 -14.22 8.57 -3.40
N VAL A 303 -13.00 8.03 -3.41
CA VAL A 303 -12.09 7.98 -4.56
C VAL A 303 -11.75 6.54 -4.88
N ARG A 304 -11.62 6.26 -6.18
CA ARG A 304 -11.17 4.97 -6.72
C ARG A 304 -10.03 5.19 -7.70
N ALA A 305 -9.01 4.34 -7.63
CA ALA A 305 -8.06 4.17 -8.71
C ALA A 305 -8.63 3.18 -9.75
N VAL A 306 -8.50 3.52 -11.02
CA VAL A 306 -8.94 2.70 -12.16
C VAL A 306 -7.83 2.63 -13.21
N ASP A 307 -7.87 1.60 -14.04
CA ASP A 307 -6.99 1.52 -15.21
C ASP A 307 -7.34 2.65 -16.19
N PRO A 308 -6.35 3.43 -16.68
CA PRO A 308 -6.61 4.42 -17.70
C PRO A 308 -6.92 3.75 -19.04
N VAL A 309 -7.69 4.43 -19.87
CA VAL A 309 -8.01 3.97 -21.24
C VAL A 309 -6.81 4.29 -22.15
N GLU A 310 -6.42 3.33 -22.99
CA GLU A 310 -5.32 3.48 -23.95
C GLU A 310 -5.62 4.60 -24.98
N ASP A 311 -4.57 5.13 -25.62
CA ASP A 311 -4.64 6.30 -26.50
C ASP A 311 -5.16 5.99 -27.92
N ASP A 312 -5.87 4.87 -28.12
CA ASP A 312 -6.41 4.43 -29.41
C ASP A 312 -7.69 5.16 -29.84
N GLY A 313 -8.09 6.18 -29.06
CA GLY A 313 -9.27 7.01 -29.30
C GLY A 313 -10.43 6.61 -28.39
N LEU A 314 -11.28 7.58 -28.03
CA LEU A 314 -12.44 7.33 -27.17
C LEU A 314 -13.57 6.66 -27.98
N ASP A 315 -13.62 5.33 -28.01
CA ASP A 315 -14.75 4.58 -28.59
C ASP A 315 -15.77 4.19 -27.50
N LEU A 316 -16.72 5.09 -27.25
CA LEU A 316 -17.84 4.86 -26.33
C LEU A 316 -18.81 3.78 -26.86
N SER A 317 -18.88 3.58 -28.17
CA SER A 317 -19.80 2.62 -28.79
C SER A 317 -19.40 1.17 -28.52
N SER A 318 -18.11 0.90 -28.30
CA SER A 318 -17.58 -0.42 -27.93
C SER A 318 -18.17 -1.00 -26.63
N ARG A 319 -18.73 -0.14 -25.77
CA ARG A 319 -19.35 -0.52 -24.50
C ARG A 319 -20.88 -0.61 -24.59
N LEU A 320 -21.47 -0.22 -25.72
CA LEU A 320 -22.92 -0.27 -25.96
C LEU A 320 -23.32 -1.54 -26.73
N PRO A 321 -24.55 -2.06 -26.56
CA PRO A 321 -25.04 -3.17 -27.36
C PRO A 321 -25.17 -2.77 -28.84
N ALA A 322 -24.89 -3.71 -29.74
CA ALA A 322 -25.00 -3.51 -31.17
C ALA A 322 -26.43 -3.09 -31.58
N LEU A 323 -26.53 -2.16 -32.54
CA LEU A 323 -27.81 -1.68 -33.03
C LEU A 323 -28.60 -2.81 -33.74
N PRO A 324 -29.93 -2.89 -33.53
CA PRO A 324 -30.81 -3.75 -34.31
C PRO A 324 -30.71 -3.44 -35.81
N LEU A 325 -30.73 -4.49 -36.65
CA LEU A 325 -30.74 -4.32 -38.09
C LEU A 325 -32.03 -3.64 -38.55
N ARG A 326 -31.94 -2.70 -39.50
CA ARG A 326 -33.10 -2.01 -40.11
C ARG A 326 -34.14 -3.03 -40.60
N TRP A 327 -35.42 -2.76 -40.34
CA TRP A 327 -36.51 -3.62 -40.79
C TRP A 327 -36.59 -3.64 -42.32
N GLY A 328 -36.67 -4.82 -42.92
CA GLY A 328 -36.67 -5.00 -44.38
C GLY A 328 -35.29 -5.09 -45.03
N ALA A 329 -34.19 -5.02 -44.27
CA ALA A 329 -32.86 -5.27 -44.80
C ALA A 329 -32.71 -6.73 -45.27
N ILE A 330 -32.14 -6.93 -46.46
CA ILE A 330 -31.86 -8.28 -46.99
C ILE A 330 -30.86 -8.94 -46.06
N THR A 331 -31.30 -9.97 -45.36
CA THR A 331 -30.47 -10.70 -44.39
C THR A 331 -29.56 -11.66 -45.15
N LEU A 332 -28.37 -11.20 -45.55
CA LEU A 332 -27.29 -12.10 -45.92
C LEU A 332 -26.73 -12.73 -44.63
N LEU A 333 -27.36 -13.84 -44.21
CA LEU A 333 -26.84 -14.83 -43.25
C LEU A 333 -26.10 -14.25 -42.03
N SER A 334 -26.83 -13.88 -40.99
CA SER A 334 -26.27 -13.63 -39.65
C SER A 334 -26.88 -14.56 -38.60
N SER A 335 -26.85 -15.87 -38.86
CA SER A 335 -27.17 -16.92 -37.88
C SER A 335 -26.10 -17.12 -36.79
N ALA A 336 -25.18 -16.16 -36.59
CA ALA A 336 -24.03 -16.32 -35.71
C ALA A 336 -24.08 -15.45 -34.43
N PHE A 337 -25.06 -14.56 -34.26
CA PHE A 337 -25.05 -13.57 -33.18
C PHE A 337 -26.09 -13.79 -32.07
N ALA A 338 -26.56 -15.03 -31.88
CA ALA A 338 -27.48 -15.38 -30.78
C ALA A 338 -26.79 -15.99 -29.55
N LEU A 339 -25.46 -15.87 -29.41
CA LEU A 339 -24.72 -16.37 -28.26
C LEU A 339 -23.57 -15.41 -27.90
N ASN A 340 -23.87 -14.25 -27.32
CA ASN A 340 -22.83 -13.48 -26.63
C ASN A 340 -23.34 -12.75 -25.39
N ASN A 341 -24.19 -13.41 -24.62
CA ASN A 341 -24.68 -12.93 -23.33
C ASN A 341 -24.27 -13.89 -22.19
N TYR A 342 -23.00 -14.31 -22.17
CA TYR A 342 -22.41 -14.99 -21.02
C TYR A 342 -21.54 -14.00 -20.23
N PRO A 343 -21.71 -13.88 -18.91
CA PRO A 343 -20.77 -13.14 -18.08
C PRO A 343 -19.41 -13.83 -18.21
N VAL A 344 -18.43 -13.10 -18.77
CA VAL A 344 -17.04 -13.52 -18.73
C VAL A 344 -16.65 -13.56 -17.25
N PRO A 345 -16.24 -14.71 -16.69
CA PRO A 345 -15.66 -14.73 -15.36
C PRO A 345 -14.44 -13.84 -15.38
N ASP A 346 -14.30 -13.00 -14.36
CA ASP A 346 -13.14 -12.16 -14.10
C ASP A 346 -11.88 -13.05 -14.13
N VAL A 347 -11.21 -13.07 -15.29
CA VAL A 347 -9.97 -13.81 -15.45
C VAL A 347 -8.93 -12.96 -14.76
N LEU A 348 -8.58 -13.37 -13.54
CA LEU A 348 -7.35 -12.99 -12.85
C LEU A 348 -6.23 -12.80 -13.87
N ARG A 349 -6.00 -11.54 -14.27
CA ARG A 349 -4.80 -11.16 -14.98
C ARG A 349 -3.65 -11.47 -14.02
N PRO A 350 -2.62 -12.23 -14.44
CA PRO A 350 -1.42 -12.34 -13.65
C PRO A 350 -0.91 -10.91 -13.43
N ALA A 351 -0.68 -10.53 -12.17
CA ALA A 351 0.08 -9.34 -11.85
C ALA A 351 1.37 -9.41 -12.68
N ALA A 352 1.48 -8.55 -13.69
CA ALA A 352 2.77 -8.31 -14.29
C ALA A 352 3.66 -7.86 -13.12
N MET A 353 4.69 -8.64 -12.79
CA MET A 353 5.79 -8.19 -11.95
C MET A 353 6.54 -7.13 -12.76
N GLY A 354 5.93 -5.96 -12.87
CA GLY A 354 6.47 -4.74 -13.42
C GLY A 354 6.46 -3.68 -12.34
N MET A 355 7.36 -2.71 -12.46
CA MET A 355 7.55 -1.53 -11.60
C MET A 355 6.34 -0.55 -11.63
N GLY A 356 5.13 -1.04 -11.88
CA GLY A 356 3.91 -0.23 -11.96
C GLY A 356 3.30 0.07 -10.60
N VAL A 357 2.30 0.95 -10.60
CA VAL A 357 1.55 1.32 -9.39
C VAL A 357 0.49 0.25 -9.12
N LEU A 358 0.57 -0.40 -7.96
CA LEU A 358 -0.50 -1.29 -7.47
C LEU A 358 -1.51 -0.47 -6.67
N TYR A 359 -2.81 -0.77 -6.79
CA TYR A 359 -3.82 -0.06 -6.01
C TYR A 359 -4.88 -0.97 -5.41
N HIS A 360 -5.48 -0.50 -4.30
CA HIS A 360 -6.58 -1.14 -3.60
C HIS A 360 -7.67 -0.13 -3.26
N ASN A 361 -8.91 -0.44 -3.65
CA ASN A 361 -10.09 0.40 -3.45
C ASN A 361 -10.99 -0.19 -2.34
N GLY A 362 -11.44 0.64 -1.39
CA GLY A 362 -12.27 0.18 -0.26
C GLY A 362 -12.95 1.32 0.52
N GLY A 363 -13.53 2.30 -0.19
CA GLY A 363 -14.03 3.56 0.41
C GLY A 363 -12.94 4.61 0.66
N SER A 364 -11.71 4.27 0.32
CA SER A 364 -10.51 5.08 0.16
C SER A 364 -9.63 4.35 -0.86
N THR A 365 -8.60 5.01 -1.39
CA THR A 365 -7.68 4.40 -2.35
C THR A 365 -6.27 4.35 -1.76
N THR A 366 -5.65 3.18 -1.82
CA THR A 366 -4.23 3.02 -1.46
C THR A 366 -3.41 2.63 -2.69
N LEU A 367 -2.36 3.40 -3.00
CA LEU A 367 -1.42 3.15 -4.08
C LEU A 367 -0.09 2.65 -3.49
N THR A 368 0.55 1.66 -4.13
CA THR A 368 1.83 1.09 -3.70
C THR A 368 2.80 1.04 -4.87
N VAL A 369 4.02 1.56 -4.66
CA VAL A 369 5.11 1.57 -5.63
C VAL A 369 6.36 1.00 -4.98
N THR A 370 7.10 0.18 -5.73
CA THR A 370 8.41 -0.34 -5.31
C THR A 370 9.49 0.16 -6.26
N LEU A 371 10.59 0.67 -5.71
CA LEU A 371 11.73 1.17 -6.46
C LEU A 371 13.00 0.45 -6.03
N ASP A 372 13.80 -0.03 -6.98
CA ASP A 372 15.10 -0.64 -6.67
C ASP A 372 16.04 0.36 -5.98
N ALA A 373 16.03 1.62 -6.42
CA ALA A 373 16.84 2.66 -5.83
C ALA A 373 16.26 4.06 -6.05
N LEU A 374 16.40 4.92 -5.05
CA LEU A 374 16.14 6.35 -5.13
C LEU A 374 17.43 7.12 -4.85
N ARG A 375 17.96 7.78 -5.89
CA ARG A 375 19.27 8.45 -5.83
C ARG A 375 19.20 9.76 -5.03
N PRO A 376 20.33 10.22 -4.46
CA PRO A 376 20.44 11.56 -3.91
C PRO A 376 19.97 12.62 -4.90
N ARG A 377 19.24 13.63 -4.41
CA ARG A 377 18.79 14.80 -5.19
C ARG A 377 18.10 14.42 -6.51
N SER A 378 17.34 13.32 -6.49
CA SER A 378 16.66 12.79 -7.68
C SER A 378 15.15 12.81 -7.52
N VAL A 379 14.47 12.76 -8.67
CA VAL A 379 13.03 12.65 -8.78
C VAL A 379 12.72 11.41 -9.60
N HIS A 380 11.76 10.63 -9.15
CA HIS A 380 11.20 9.50 -9.87
C HIS A 380 9.71 9.78 -10.11
N ASP A 381 9.31 9.71 -11.38
CA ASP A 381 7.91 9.81 -11.80
C ASP A 381 7.46 8.42 -12.28
N THR A 382 6.31 7.95 -11.82
CA THR A 382 5.68 6.71 -12.33
C THR A 382 5.10 6.93 -13.73
N ASP A 383 4.68 5.87 -14.42
CA ASP A 383 4.10 6.01 -15.75
C ASP A 383 2.74 6.73 -15.63
N PRO A 384 2.46 7.79 -16.41
CA PRO A 384 1.15 8.42 -16.45
C PRO A 384 0.00 7.54 -16.97
N GLY A 385 0.32 6.34 -17.48
CA GLY A 385 -0.60 5.26 -17.83
C GLY A 385 -0.78 4.18 -16.75
N ASP A 386 -0.18 4.31 -15.57
CA ASP A 386 -0.30 3.28 -14.52
C ASP A 386 -1.68 3.30 -13.83
N PHE A 387 -2.30 4.46 -13.68
CA PHE A 387 -3.61 4.61 -13.02
C PHE A 387 -4.29 5.94 -13.38
N ALA A 388 -5.61 5.99 -13.21
CA ALA A 388 -6.42 7.20 -13.15
C ALA A 388 -7.15 7.28 -11.80
N LEU A 389 -7.44 8.49 -11.32
CA LEU A 389 -8.20 8.72 -10.08
C LEU A 389 -9.60 9.25 -10.40
N VAL A 390 -10.62 8.56 -9.91
CA VAL A 390 -12.04 8.91 -10.10
C VAL A 390 -12.70 9.17 -8.75
N VAL A 391 -13.48 10.26 -8.65
CA VAL A 391 -14.14 10.72 -7.41
C VAL A 391 -15.65 10.71 -7.60
N ASP A 392 -16.36 9.99 -6.73
CA ASP A 392 -17.82 9.82 -6.82
C ASP A 392 -18.59 10.92 -6.02
N GLY A 393 -17.94 11.66 -5.12
CA GLY A 393 -18.60 12.66 -4.25
C GLY A 393 -18.73 14.07 -4.86
N PRO A 394 -19.93 14.66 -5.01
CA PRO A 394 -20.21 15.82 -5.88
C PRO A 394 -19.56 17.16 -5.48
N ASP A 395 -19.26 17.37 -4.20
CA ASP A 395 -18.74 18.66 -3.68
C ASP A 395 -17.24 18.64 -3.36
N ILE A 396 -16.52 17.57 -3.75
CA ILE A 396 -15.10 17.41 -3.44
C ILE A 396 -14.26 18.16 -4.49
N ALA A 397 -13.66 19.29 -4.11
CA ALA A 397 -12.75 20.06 -4.98
C ALA A 397 -11.27 19.59 -4.87
N GLU A 398 -10.92 18.98 -3.75
CA GLU A 398 -9.57 18.52 -3.44
C GLU A 398 -9.65 17.28 -2.56
N LEU A 399 -8.87 16.25 -2.90
CA LEU A 399 -8.69 15.04 -2.10
C LEU A 399 -7.48 15.23 -1.18
N ARG A 400 -7.56 14.69 0.03
CA ARG A 400 -6.43 14.64 0.97
C ARG A 400 -5.87 13.23 1.03
N GLY A 401 -4.57 13.15 1.23
CA GLY A 401 -3.90 11.88 1.39
C GLY A 401 -2.68 11.97 2.27
N THR A 402 -2.22 10.80 2.70
CA THR A 402 -0.96 10.61 3.40
C THR A 402 -0.08 9.68 2.61
N TRP A 403 1.22 9.78 2.80
CA TRP A 403 2.18 8.87 2.19
C TRP A 403 3.16 8.36 3.22
N ARG A 404 3.69 7.16 2.96
CA ARG A 404 4.67 6.47 3.77
C ARG A 404 5.77 5.89 2.88
N ILE A 405 7.03 6.07 3.27
CA ILE A 405 8.19 5.47 2.62
C ILE A 405 8.99 4.63 3.62
N THR A 406 9.35 3.42 3.19
CA THR A 406 10.37 2.60 3.86
C THR A 406 11.47 2.22 2.88
N ALA A 407 12.70 2.04 3.37
CA ALA A 407 13.86 1.68 2.55
C ALA A 407 14.76 0.69 3.29
N ARG A 408 15.40 -0.22 2.55
CA ARG A 408 16.31 -1.21 3.13
C ARG A 408 17.51 -0.51 3.78
N GLY A 409 17.87 -0.95 4.99
CA GLY A 409 19.00 -0.38 5.74
C GLY A 409 18.70 0.96 6.42
N HIS A 410 17.49 1.52 6.22
CA HIS A 410 17.00 2.67 6.96
C HIS A 410 15.93 2.21 7.96
N HIS A 411 16.28 2.19 9.25
CA HIS A 411 15.37 1.81 10.33
C HIS A 411 14.40 2.96 10.72
N ARG A 412 13.90 3.69 9.72
CA ARG A 412 12.99 4.82 9.88
C ARG A 412 11.89 4.74 8.83
N VAL A 413 10.69 5.11 9.25
CA VAL A 413 9.54 5.36 8.37
C VAL A 413 9.49 6.86 8.09
N TYR A 414 9.41 7.24 6.81
CA TYR A 414 9.18 8.61 6.39
C TYR A 414 7.72 8.78 6.04
N GLU A 415 7.11 9.89 6.47
CA GLU A 415 5.68 10.13 6.32
C GLU A 415 5.45 11.59 5.95
N GLY A 416 4.36 11.84 5.24
CA GLY A 416 3.91 13.19 4.90
C GLY A 416 2.48 13.20 4.38
N GLU A 417 2.01 14.39 4.05
CA GLU A 417 0.67 14.65 3.53
C GLU A 417 0.75 15.10 2.07
N LEU A 418 -0.32 14.88 1.33
CA LEU A 418 -0.49 15.39 -0.03
C LEU A 418 -1.94 15.78 -0.28
N ALA A 419 -2.13 16.57 -1.33
CA ALA A 419 -3.44 16.97 -1.82
C ALA A 419 -3.53 16.73 -3.32
N VAL A 420 -4.70 16.28 -3.78
CA VAL A 420 -4.95 16.03 -5.20
C VAL A 420 -6.12 16.90 -5.66
N PRO A 421 -5.90 17.85 -6.60
CA PRO A 421 -6.99 18.66 -7.12
C PRO A 421 -7.96 17.79 -7.94
N VAL A 422 -9.26 18.05 -7.79
CA VAL A 422 -10.31 17.41 -8.58
C VAL A 422 -10.70 18.32 -9.74
N LYS A 423 -10.72 17.79 -10.96
CA LYS A 423 -11.34 18.47 -12.11
C LYS A 423 -12.75 17.95 -12.32
N GLN A 424 -13.67 18.88 -12.50
CA GLN A 424 -14.95 18.59 -13.11
C GLN A 424 -14.74 18.40 -14.61
N LEU A 425 -15.35 17.36 -15.17
CA LEU A 425 -15.53 17.24 -16.61
C LEU A 425 -16.50 18.35 -17.04
N GLY A 426 -15.96 19.50 -17.41
CA GLY A 426 -16.74 20.59 -17.99
C GLY A 426 -16.97 20.33 -19.49
N ASP A 427 -18.22 20.43 -19.92
CA ASP A 427 -18.66 20.40 -21.33
C ASP A 427 -18.11 19.23 -22.16
N VAL A 428 -18.10 18.01 -21.59
CA VAL A 428 -17.95 16.79 -22.41
C VAL A 428 -19.24 16.42 -23.15
N ASP A 429 -20.30 17.21 -23.04
CA ASP A 429 -21.52 17.09 -23.84
C ASP A 429 -21.20 17.01 -25.33
N GLU A 430 -20.32 17.87 -25.83
CA GLU A 430 -19.99 17.94 -27.26
C GLU A 430 -19.12 16.76 -27.73
N PRO A 431 -18.03 16.37 -27.04
CA PRO A 431 -17.32 15.13 -27.33
C PRO A 431 -18.15 13.85 -27.19
N ILE A 432 -19.00 13.74 -26.16
CA ILE A 432 -19.88 12.57 -25.96
C ILE A 432 -20.94 12.52 -27.06
N ARG A 433 -21.58 13.66 -27.38
CA ARG A 433 -22.52 13.75 -28.50
C ARG A 433 -21.82 13.43 -29.82
N SER A 434 -20.64 13.97 -30.09
CA SER A 434 -19.89 13.70 -31.32
C SER A 434 -19.42 12.24 -31.43
N ALA A 435 -19.12 11.57 -30.31
CA ALA A 435 -18.73 10.16 -30.30
C ALA A 435 -19.93 9.19 -30.38
N LEU A 436 -21.12 9.59 -29.92
CA LEU A 436 -22.32 8.75 -29.88
C LEU A 436 -23.34 9.05 -30.99
N MET A 437 -23.39 10.26 -31.52
CA MET A 437 -24.30 10.65 -32.59
C MET A 437 -23.59 10.51 -33.94
N PRO A 438 -24.19 9.82 -34.93
CA PRO A 438 -23.63 9.74 -36.27
C PRO A 438 -23.65 11.12 -36.95
N ASP A 439 -22.57 11.50 -37.63
CA ASP A 439 -22.57 12.65 -38.52
C ASP A 439 -23.61 12.44 -39.63
N ASP A 440 -24.45 13.45 -39.87
CA ASP A 440 -25.40 13.50 -41.01
C ASP A 440 -24.69 13.57 -42.38
N ALA A 441 -23.35 13.56 -42.40
CA ALA A 441 -22.54 13.86 -43.59
C ALA A 441 -22.28 12.65 -44.53
N ASP A 442 -22.41 11.41 -44.06
CA ASP A 442 -21.95 10.24 -44.85
C ASP A 442 -23.01 9.61 -45.78
N GLU A 443 -24.25 10.12 -45.82
CA GLU A 443 -25.27 9.63 -46.78
C GLU A 443 -25.46 10.55 -48.01
N ALA A 444 -24.71 11.65 -48.14
CA ALA A 444 -24.84 12.55 -49.30
C ALA A 444 -24.06 12.11 -50.56
N ASP A 445 -23.06 11.24 -50.44
CA ASP A 445 -22.09 10.98 -51.54
C ASP A 445 -22.28 9.65 -52.30
N THR A 446 -23.45 9.00 -52.18
CA THR A 446 -23.74 7.76 -52.93
C THR A 446 -25.00 7.82 -53.80
N ALA A 447 -25.52 9.02 -54.08
CA ALA A 447 -26.72 9.21 -54.91
C ALA A 447 -26.52 9.99 -56.22
N GLU A 448 -25.29 10.37 -56.58
CA GLU A 448 -24.99 11.01 -57.87
C GLU A 448 -23.82 10.29 -58.54
N ASP A 449 -24.09 9.23 -59.30
CA ASP A 449 -23.27 8.78 -60.44
C ASP A 449 -23.87 7.51 -61.07
N GLU A 450 -25.09 7.59 -61.61
CA GLU A 450 -25.54 6.71 -62.71
C GLU A 450 -26.54 7.48 -63.59
N ASP A 451 -26.02 8.19 -64.59
CA ASP A 451 -26.75 8.64 -65.79
C ASP A 451 -26.16 7.97 -67.04
#